data_AF-Q5R9E5-F1
#
_entry.id   AF-Q5R9E5-F1
#
_cell.length_a   1.000
_cell.length_b   1.000
_cell.length_c   1.000
_cell.angle_alpha   90.00
_cell.angle_beta   90.00
_cell.angle_gamma   90.00
#
_symmetry.space_group_name_H-M   'P 1'
#
loop_
_entity.id
_entity.type
_entity.pdbx_description
1 polymer ?
#
loop_
_entity_poly.entity_id
_entity_poly.type
_entity_poly.pdbx_seq_one_letter_code
_entity_poly.pdbx_strand_id
1 'polypeptide(L)'
;MEAYEQVQKGPLKLKGVAELGVTKRKKKKKDKDKAKLLEAMGTSKKNEEEKRRGLDKRTPAQAAFEKMQEKRQMERILKKASKTHKQRVEDFNRHLDTLTEHYDIPKVSWTK
;
A
#
# COMPACT_ATOMS: atom_id res chain seq x y z
N MET A 1 23.31 9.63 26.60
CA MET A 1 22.35 10.20 25.63
C MET A 1 23.07 10.61 24.33
N GLU A 2 24.01 9.80 23.83
CA GLU A 2 25.02 10.22 22.83
C GLU A 2 24.64 9.91 21.37
N ALA A 3 23.66 9.03 21.16
CA ALA A 3 23.44 8.36 19.87
C ALA A 3 22.95 9.28 18.72
N TYR A 4 22.62 10.54 19.00
CA TYR A 4 21.98 11.44 18.02
C TYR A 4 22.72 12.75 17.76
N GLU A 5 23.86 12.97 18.41
CA GLU A 5 24.58 14.26 18.30
C GLU A 5 25.27 14.42 16.93
N GLN A 6 25.72 13.31 16.32
CA GLN A 6 26.48 13.29 15.06
C GLN A 6 25.60 13.23 13.80
N VAL A 7 24.28 13.39 13.91
CA VAL A 7 23.38 13.33 12.75
C VAL A 7 23.46 14.63 11.94
N GLN A 8 23.73 14.53 10.63
CA GLN A 8 23.67 15.67 9.72
C GLN A 8 22.25 16.27 9.69
N LYS A 9 22.11 17.44 10.31
CA LYS A 9 20.88 18.25 10.25
C LYS A 9 20.93 19.06 8.95
N GLY A 10 20.24 18.57 7.91
CA GLY A 10 20.14 19.27 6.64
C GLY A 10 19.07 18.65 5.74
N PRO A 11 18.55 19.40 4.76
CA PRO A 11 17.63 18.86 3.78
C PRO A 11 18.31 17.71 3.02
N LEU A 12 17.66 16.54 2.96
CA LEU A 12 18.15 15.36 2.27
C LEU A 12 18.32 15.67 0.77
N LYS A 13 19.57 15.80 0.32
CA LYS A 13 19.90 15.95 -1.10
C LYS A 13 19.95 14.57 -1.73
N LEU A 14 18.85 14.17 -2.36
CA LEU A 14 18.85 12.96 -3.20
C LEU A 14 19.68 13.23 -4.46
N LYS A 15 20.64 12.34 -4.75
CA LYS A 15 21.39 12.33 -6.01
C LYS A 15 20.40 12.36 -7.17
N GLY A 16 20.46 13.41 -7.99
CA GLY A 16 19.56 13.63 -9.13
C GLY A 16 18.31 14.47 -8.85
N VAL A 17 18.05 14.89 -7.60
CA VAL A 17 16.90 15.77 -7.25
C VAL A 17 17.33 17.21 -6.96
N ALA A 18 18.56 17.47 -6.51
CA ALA A 18 19.01 18.83 -6.18
C ALA A 18 18.93 19.80 -7.38
N GLU A 19 19.10 19.30 -8.60
CA GLU A 19 18.92 20.10 -9.83
C GLU A 19 17.46 20.23 -10.26
N LEU A 20 16.54 19.55 -9.57
CA LEU A 20 15.12 19.54 -9.87
C LEU A 20 14.39 20.56 -9.01
N GLY A 21 14.92 21.78 -8.97
CA GLY A 21 14.02 22.93 -8.96
C GLY A 21 13.05 22.70 -10.11
N VAL A 22 11.81 22.32 -9.80
CA VAL A 22 10.82 21.95 -10.80
C VAL A 22 10.46 23.22 -11.56
N THR A 23 11.25 23.53 -12.59
CA THR A 23 10.91 24.57 -13.54
C THR A 23 9.57 24.20 -14.18
N LYS A 24 8.72 25.19 -14.49
CA LYS A 24 7.41 24.97 -15.15
C LYS A 24 7.51 24.02 -16.35
N ARG A 25 8.62 24.07 -17.09
CA ARG A 25 8.93 23.17 -18.23
C ARG A 25 9.08 21.71 -17.82
N LYS A 26 9.79 21.40 -16.73
CA LYS A 26 9.97 20.03 -16.23
C LYS A 26 8.68 19.47 -15.61
N LYS A 27 7.86 20.31 -14.95
CA LYS A 27 6.52 19.91 -14.46
C LYS A 27 5.63 19.42 -15.61
N LYS A 28 5.52 20.21 -16.68
CA LYS A 28 4.73 19.85 -17.87
C LYS A 28 5.22 18.56 -18.54
N LYS A 29 6.54 18.32 -18.57
CA LYS A 29 7.11 17.07 -19.11
C LYS A 29 6.76 15.86 -18.21
N LYS A 30 6.93 15.99 -16.89
CA LYS A 30 6.60 14.93 -15.92
C LYS A 30 5.11 14.56 -15.95
N ASP A 31 4.23 15.55 -16.06
CA ASP A 31 2.79 15.32 -16.16
C ASP A 31 2.42 14.62 -17.48
N LYS A 32 3.07 14.99 -18.60
CA LYS A 32 2.92 14.29 -19.89
C LYS A 32 3.37 12.83 -19.82
N ASP A 33 4.50 12.56 -19.17
CA ASP A 33 5.02 11.19 -19.03
C ASP A 33 4.14 10.35 -18.10
N LYS A 34 3.60 10.95 -17.02
CA LYS A 34 2.63 10.28 -16.14
C LYS A 34 1.33 9.96 -16.87
N ALA A 35 0.82 10.88 -17.69
CA ALA A 35 -0.37 10.65 -18.51
C ALA A 35 -0.16 9.50 -19.49
N LYS A 36 0.98 9.48 -20.20
CA LYS A 36 1.35 8.38 -21.10
C LYS A 36 1.46 7.02 -20.39
N LEU A 37 2.03 7.00 -19.18
CA LEU A 37 2.14 5.78 -18.38
C LEU A 37 0.77 5.23 -17.99
N LEU A 38 -0.15 6.11 -17.54
CA LEU A 38 -1.52 5.73 -17.20
C LEU A 38 -2.29 5.23 -18.43
N GLU A 39 -2.10 5.88 -19.57
CA GLU A 39 -2.69 5.48 -20.84
C GLU A 39 -2.18 4.11 -21.30
N ALA A 40 -0.86 3.89 -21.29
CA ALA A 40 -0.25 2.61 -21.64
C ALA A 40 -0.68 1.46 -20.70
N MET A 41 -0.88 1.76 -19.42
CA MET A 41 -1.41 0.80 -18.45
C MET A 41 -2.89 0.49 -18.71
N GLY A 42 -3.68 1.50 -19.08
CA GLY A 42 -5.09 1.35 -19.46
C GLY A 42 -5.28 0.51 -20.72
N THR A 43 -4.49 0.76 -21.77
CA THR A 43 -4.55 -0.01 -23.02
C THR A 43 -4.14 -1.46 -22.83
N SER A 44 -3.08 -1.72 -22.05
CA SER A 44 -2.61 -3.09 -21.74
C SER A 44 -3.68 -3.89 -21.01
N LYS A 45 -4.38 -3.26 -20.04
CA LYS A 45 -5.44 -3.91 -19.28
C LYS A 45 -6.67 -4.22 -20.14
N LYS A 46 -7.06 -3.30 -21.05
CA LYS A 46 -8.19 -3.52 -21.96
C LYS A 46 -7.92 -4.67 -22.94
N ASN A 47 -6.71 -4.74 -23.49
CA ASN A 47 -6.31 -5.79 -24.43
C ASN A 47 -6.28 -7.18 -23.76
N GLU A 48 -5.81 -7.25 -22.51
CA GLU A 48 -5.89 -8.46 -21.68
C GLU A 48 -7.33 -8.90 -21.42
N GLU A 49 -8.24 -7.96 -21.13
CA GLU A 49 -9.65 -8.28 -20.87
C GLU A 49 -10.36 -8.78 -22.13
N GLU A 50 -10.12 -8.16 -23.29
CA GLU A 50 -10.67 -8.60 -24.58
C GLU A 50 -10.17 -10.00 -24.97
N LYS A 51 -8.87 -10.28 -24.79
CA LYS A 51 -8.31 -11.63 -25.03
C LYS A 51 -8.96 -12.69 -24.15
N ARG A 52 -9.26 -12.37 -22.88
CA ARG A 52 -9.95 -13.30 -21.97
C ARG A 52 -11.37 -13.58 -22.42
N ARG A 53 -12.13 -12.55 -22.83
CA ARG A 53 -13.52 -12.71 -23.29
C ARG A 53 -13.64 -13.64 -24.50
N GLY A 54 -12.72 -13.56 -25.46
CA GLY A 54 -12.73 -14.41 -26.66
C GLY A 54 -12.41 -15.88 -26.41
N LEU A 55 -11.79 -16.21 -25.27
CA LEU A 55 -11.35 -17.57 -24.92
C LEU A 55 -12.07 -18.14 -23.69
N ASP A 56 -13.04 -17.43 -23.14
CA ASP A 56 -13.65 -17.80 -21.87
C ASP A 56 -14.60 -19.00 -22.04
N LYS A 57 -14.04 -20.20 -21.89
CA LYS A 57 -14.77 -21.48 -21.88
C LYS A 57 -15.34 -21.81 -20.50
N ARG A 58 -15.35 -20.85 -19.56
CA ARG A 58 -15.83 -21.09 -18.20
C ARG A 58 -17.32 -21.34 -18.17
N THR A 59 -17.72 -22.19 -17.23
CA THR A 59 -19.14 -22.39 -16.93
C THR A 59 -19.71 -21.12 -16.28
N PRO A 60 -21.03 -20.88 -16.38
CA PRO A 60 -21.68 -19.76 -15.68
C PRO A 60 -21.37 -19.73 -14.18
N ALA A 61 -21.25 -20.90 -13.54
CA ALA A 61 -20.88 -21.01 -12.13
C ALA A 61 -19.44 -20.57 -11.86
N GLN A 62 -18.48 -20.94 -12.71
CA GLN A 62 -17.10 -20.50 -12.60
C GLN A 62 -16.97 -18.98 -12.78
N ALA A 63 -17.67 -18.41 -13.76
CA ALA A 63 -17.69 -16.96 -13.99
C ALA A 63 -18.29 -16.21 -12.80
N ALA A 64 -19.38 -16.73 -12.20
CA ALA A 64 -19.98 -16.14 -11.01
C ALA A 64 -19.05 -16.20 -9.78
N PHE A 65 -18.35 -17.32 -9.59
CA PHE A 65 -17.40 -17.50 -8.50
C PHE A 65 -16.22 -16.52 -8.62
N GLU A 66 -15.64 -16.40 -9.81
CA GLU A 66 -14.52 -15.50 -10.05
C GLU A 66 -14.93 -14.03 -9.84
N LYS A 67 -16.08 -13.62 -10.35
CA LYS A 67 -16.63 -12.28 -10.10
C LYS A 67 -16.81 -12.00 -8.61
N MET A 68 -17.26 -12.99 -7.83
CA MET A 68 -17.38 -12.85 -6.38
C MET A 68 -16.00 -12.76 -5.71
N GLN A 69 -15.02 -13.55 -6.16
CA GLN A 69 -13.65 -13.50 -5.65
C GLN A 69 -13.00 -12.14 -5.94
N GLU A 70 -13.15 -11.61 -7.15
CA GLU A 70 -12.67 -10.28 -7.54
C GLU A 70 -13.27 -9.18 -6.67
N LYS A 71 -14.60 -9.22 -6.41
CA LYS A 71 -15.26 -8.29 -5.49
C LYS A 71 -14.65 -8.34 -4.09
N ARG A 72 -14.52 -9.53 -3.50
CA ARG A 72 -13.91 -9.72 -2.17
C ARG A 72 -12.46 -9.23 -2.13
N GLN A 73 -11.70 -9.47 -3.20
CA GLN A 73 -10.33 -8.99 -3.30
C GLN A 73 -10.27 -7.46 -3.35
N MET A 74 -11.11 -6.83 -4.17
CA MET A 74 -11.20 -5.38 -4.28
C MET A 74 -11.58 -4.74 -2.94
N GLU A 75 -12.55 -5.30 -2.23
CA GLU A 75 -12.92 -4.86 -0.87
C GLU A 75 -11.76 -4.96 0.12
N ARG A 76 -11.01 -6.07 0.10
CA ARG A 76 -9.81 -6.24 0.93
C ARG A 76 -8.73 -5.23 0.59
N ILE A 77 -8.51 -4.94 -0.69
CA ILE A 77 -7.55 -3.94 -1.16
C ILE A 77 -7.98 -2.56 -0.64
N LEU A 78 -9.24 -2.18 -0.83
CA LEU A 78 -9.78 -0.90 -0.36
C LEU A 78 -9.66 -0.76 1.17
N LYS A 79 -10.00 -1.79 1.93
CA LYS A 79 -9.88 -1.80 3.40
C LYS A 79 -8.43 -1.69 3.88
N LYS A 80 -7.49 -2.32 3.18
CA LYS A 80 -6.06 -2.22 3.50
C LYS A 80 -5.47 -0.87 3.11
N ALA A 81 -5.91 -0.31 1.98
CA ALA A 81 -5.44 0.97 1.48
C ALA A 81 -6.01 2.16 2.27
N SER A 82 -7.23 2.06 2.78
CA SER A 82 -7.87 3.13 3.55
C SER A 82 -7.24 3.36 4.91
N LYS A 83 -6.70 2.31 5.54
CA LYS A 83 -6.05 2.41 6.85
C LYS A 83 -4.57 2.72 6.70
N THR A 84 -4.13 3.80 7.34
CA THR A 84 -2.70 4.10 7.50
C THR A 84 -2.01 3.03 8.34
N HIS A 85 -0.68 2.94 8.26
CA HIS A 85 0.07 2.04 9.14
C HIS A 85 -0.15 2.36 10.62
N LYS A 86 -0.18 3.66 10.98
CA LYS A 86 -0.45 4.14 12.34
C LYS A 86 -1.80 3.63 12.87
N GLN A 87 -2.88 3.81 12.11
CA GLN A 87 -4.21 3.32 12.50
C GLN A 87 -4.23 1.80 12.67
N ARG A 88 -3.51 1.04 11.82
CA ARG A 88 -3.42 -0.42 11.97
C ARG A 88 -2.72 -0.83 13.27
N VAL A 89 -1.67 -0.12 13.66
CA VAL A 89 -0.94 -0.37 14.92
C VAL A 89 -1.81 0.01 16.11
N GLU A 90 -2.51 1.14 16.06
CA GLU A 90 -3.43 1.56 17.13
C GLU A 90 -4.60 0.58 17.30
N ASP A 91 -5.22 0.13 16.20
CA ASP A 91 -6.27 -0.90 16.23
C ASP A 91 -5.76 -2.21 16.87
N PHE A 92 -4.53 -2.61 16.54
CA PHE A 92 -3.90 -3.81 17.07
C PHE A 92 -3.59 -3.69 18.56
N ASN A 93 -3.02 -2.58 19.00
CA ASN A 93 -2.73 -2.34 20.42
C ASN A 93 -4.02 -2.32 21.24
N ARG A 94 -5.07 -1.60 20.79
CA ARG A 94 -6.37 -1.62 21.49
C ARG A 94 -6.96 -3.02 21.58
N HIS A 95 -6.78 -3.84 20.54
CA HIS A 95 -7.23 -5.23 20.59
C HIS A 95 -6.46 -6.00 21.65
N LEU A 96 -5.13 -5.91 21.69
CA LEU A 96 -4.30 -6.56 22.71
C LEU A 96 -4.66 -6.11 24.13
N ASP A 97 -4.91 -4.82 24.35
CA ASP A 97 -5.32 -4.27 25.66
C ASP A 97 -6.69 -4.81 26.11
N THR A 98 -7.56 -5.22 25.17
CA THR A 98 -8.89 -5.76 25.47
C THR A 98 -8.86 -7.29 25.67
N LEU A 99 -7.79 -7.97 25.27
CA LEU A 99 -7.70 -9.42 25.44
C LEU A 99 -7.52 -9.76 26.92
N THR A 100 -8.19 -10.83 27.35
CA THR A 100 -8.13 -11.28 28.74
C THR A 100 -6.71 -11.71 29.12
N GLU A 101 -6.17 -11.13 30.19
CA GLU A 101 -4.90 -11.48 30.85
C GLU A 101 -4.88 -12.88 31.49
N HIS A 102 -5.81 -13.77 31.10
CA HIS A 102 -6.03 -15.07 31.75
C HIS A 102 -4.81 -15.99 31.68
N TYR A 103 -3.96 -15.78 30.67
CA TYR A 103 -2.72 -16.53 30.48
C TYR A 103 -1.47 -15.67 30.67
N ASP A 104 -1.58 -14.49 31.30
CA ASP A 104 -0.41 -13.68 31.59
C ASP A 104 0.48 -14.35 32.65
N ILE A 105 1.76 -14.51 32.32
CA ILE A 105 2.77 -14.99 33.25
C ILE A 105 2.86 -13.96 34.38
N PRO A 106 2.59 -14.35 35.64
CA PRO A 106 2.71 -13.44 36.76
C PRO A 106 4.08 -12.79 36.73
N LYS A 107 4.12 -11.46 36.82
CA LYS A 107 5.37 -10.72 37.02
C LYS A 107 5.90 -11.03 38.42
N VAL A 108 6.46 -12.23 38.62
CA VAL A 108 7.22 -12.56 39.82
C VAL A 108 8.52 -11.76 39.76
N SER A 109 8.42 -10.54 40.27
CA SER A 109 9.57 -9.72 40.55
C SER A 109 10.30 -10.33 41.74
N TRP A 110 11.41 -11.01 41.46
CA TRP A 110 12.44 -11.34 42.44
C TRP A 110 13.23 -10.10 42.92
N THR A 111 12.56 -8.97 43.09
CA THR A 111 13.16 -7.77 43.67
C THR A 111 13.22 -7.94 45.19
N LYS A 112 14.31 -8.57 45.61
CA LYS A 112 15.01 -8.59 46.91
C LYS A 112 14.19 -8.43 48.20
#